data_AF-A0A843HRZ6-F1
#
_entry.id   AF-A0A843HRZ6-F1
#
_cell.length_a   1.000
_cell.length_b   1.000
_cell.length_c   1.000
_cell.angle_alpha   90.00
_cell.angle_beta   90.00
_cell.angle_gamma   90.00
#
_symmetry.space_group_name_H-M   'P 1'
#
loop_
_entity.id
_entity.type
_entity.pdbx_description
1 polymer ?
#
loop_
_entity_poly.entity_id
_entity_poly.type
_entity_poly.pdbx_seq_one_letter_code
_entity_poly.pdbx_strand_id
1 'polypeptide(L)'
;MKVSELTVAELASYCRIAEPTPEDLSFLSQALAATKAYIKSYTGLNDESVDKHDDFVIVVYILVQDMYDNRAMYIDSHIVPNATVETILGMHSVNLL
;
A
#
# COMPACT_ATOMS: atom_id res chain seq x y z
N MET A 1 -4.31 14.01 -3.62
CA MET A 1 -3.10 13.81 -2.78
C MET A 1 -2.24 12.82 -3.51
N LYS A 2 -0.93 13.02 -3.52
CA LYS A 2 -0.02 12.10 -4.21
C LYS A 2 0.47 10.98 -3.31
N VAL A 3 0.87 9.86 -3.92
CA VAL A 3 1.51 8.75 -3.20
C VAL A 3 2.87 9.16 -2.62
N SER A 4 3.58 10.09 -3.26
CA SER A 4 4.80 10.68 -2.71
C SER A 4 4.58 11.58 -1.47
N GLU A 5 3.38 12.13 -1.31
CA GLU A 5 3.04 13.04 -0.20
C GLU A 5 2.57 12.30 1.06
N LEU A 6 2.24 11.01 0.94
CA LEU A 6 1.80 10.18 2.07
C LEU A 6 2.85 10.10 3.17
N THR A 7 2.40 10.38 4.39
CA THR A 7 3.23 10.33 5.60
C THR A 7 2.97 9.08 6.42
N VAL A 8 3.98 8.66 7.20
CA VAL A 8 3.86 7.53 8.13
C VAL A 8 2.81 7.80 9.21
N ALA A 9 2.60 9.06 9.60
CA ALA A 9 1.58 9.45 10.56
C ALA A 9 0.16 9.21 10.03
N GLU A 10 -0.10 9.49 8.75
CA GLU A 10 -1.37 9.19 8.11
C GLU A 10 -1.61 7.68 8.02
N LEU A 11 -0.57 6.89 7.72
CA LEU A 11 -0.66 5.43 7.71
C LEU A 11 -0.96 4.88 9.11
N ALA A 12 -0.31 5.39 10.15
CA ALA A 12 -0.56 5.00 11.53
C ALA A 12 -2.00 5.31 11.95
N SER A 13 -2.50 6.50 11.57
CA SER A 13 -3.89 6.90 11.80
C SER A 13 -4.87 5.97 11.09
N TYR A 14 -4.61 5.62 9.82
CA TYR A 14 -5.44 4.69 9.05
C TYR A 14 -5.46 3.29 9.68
N CYS A 15 -4.30 2.79 10.13
CA CYS A 15 -4.17 1.52 10.86
C CYS A 15 -4.71 1.59 12.31
N ARG A 16 -5.28 2.73 12.73
CA ARG A 16 -5.85 2.96 14.07
C ARG A 16 -4.85 2.78 15.21
N ILE A 17 -3.58 3.08 14.96
CA ILE A 17 -2.52 3.06 15.97
C ILE A 17 -2.57 4.39 16.72
N ALA A 18 -3.20 4.41 17.89
CA ALA A 18 -3.44 5.63 18.66
C ALA A 18 -2.14 6.30 19.15
N GLU A 19 -1.18 5.49 19.60
CA GLU A 19 0.12 5.92 20.11
C GLU A 19 1.22 5.08 19.43
N PRO A 20 1.65 5.44 18.22
CA PRO A 20 2.61 4.63 17.48
C PRO A 20 3.98 4.66 18.15
N THR A 21 4.53 3.48 18.40
CA THR A 21 5.90 3.33 18.91
C THR A 21 6.92 3.61 17.79
N PRO A 22 8.21 3.85 18.11
CA PRO A 22 9.25 3.95 17.08
C PRO A 22 9.34 2.70 16.18
N GLU A 23 9.03 1.53 16.72
CA GLU A 23 8.99 0.28 15.95
C GLU A 23 7.82 0.25 14.98
N ASP A 24 6.63 0.70 15.40
CA ASP A 24 5.46 0.84 14.51
C ASP A 24 5.76 1.81 13.36
N LEU A 25 6.35 2.98 13.66
CA LEU A 25 6.70 3.97 12.65
C LEU A 25 7.74 3.44 11.66
N SER A 26 8.74 2.69 12.16
CA SER A 26 9.76 2.06 11.32
C SER A 26 9.14 1.00 10.40
N PHE A 27 8.25 0.16 10.94
CA PHE A 27 7.53 -0.83 10.15
C PHE A 27 6.67 -0.18 9.06
N LEU A 28 5.85 0.81 9.42
CA LEU A 28 4.96 1.48 8.47
C LEU A 28 5.74 2.19 7.35
N SER A 29 6.92 2.75 7.67
CA SER A 29 7.83 3.30 6.66
C SER A 29 8.32 2.23 5.67
N GLN A 30 8.69 1.04 6.17
CA GLN A 30 9.10 -0.08 5.33
C GLN A 30 7.93 -0.62 4.50
N ALA A 31 6.75 -0.75 5.09
CA ALA A 31 5.53 -1.19 4.40
C ALA A 31 5.13 -0.20 3.30
N LEU A 32 5.25 1.11 3.53
CA LEU A 32 5.04 2.14 2.51
C LEU A 32 6.00 1.96 1.34
N ALA A 33 7.30 1.75 1.60
CA ALA A 33 8.30 1.53 0.57
C ALA A 33 8.01 0.25 -0.24
N ALA A 34 7.68 -0.85 0.44
CA ALA A 34 7.30 -2.11 -0.18
C ALA A 34 6.04 -1.96 -1.05
N THR A 35 5.06 -1.22 -0.58
CA THR A 35 3.81 -0.95 -1.30
C THR A 35 4.05 -0.11 -2.56
N LYS A 36 4.87 0.95 -2.48
CA LYS A 36 5.26 1.74 -3.67
C LYS A 36 5.98 0.88 -4.71
N ALA A 37 6.88 -0.02 -4.27
CA ALA A 37 7.55 -0.96 -5.15
C ALA A 37 6.54 -1.94 -5.80
N TYR A 38 5.61 -2.49 -5.00
CA TYR A 38 4.57 -3.39 -5.48
C TYR A 38 3.69 -2.74 -6.55
N ILE A 39 3.19 -1.53 -6.32
CA ILE A 39 2.36 -0.79 -7.30
C ILE A 39 3.12 -0.63 -8.62
N LYS A 40 4.38 -0.19 -8.58
CA LYS A 40 5.22 -0.03 -9.78
C LYS A 40 5.47 -1.34 -10.51
N SER A 41 5.79 -2.41 -9.79
CA SER A 41 6.01 -3.74 -10.37
C SER A 41 4.74 -4.31 -10.99
N TYR A 42 3.59 -4.15 -10.34
CA TYR A 42 2.31 -4.63 -10.86
C TYR A 42 1.91 -3.87 -12.12
N THR A 43 1.95 -2.53 -12.06
CA THR A 43 1.39 -1.69 -13.12
C THR A 43 2.37 -1.40 -14.26
N GLY A 44 3.68 -1.52 -14.02
CA GLY A 44 4.72 -1.07 -14.94
C GLY A 44 4.98 0.43 -14.94
N LEU A 45 4.36 1.19 -14.02
CA LEU A 45 4.53 2.64 -13.91
C LEU A 45 5.82 3.02 -13.15
N ASN A 46 6.32 4.23 -13.43
CA ASN A 46 7.39 4.87 -12.66
C ASN A 46 6.82 5.78 -11.56
N ASP A 47 7.68 6.29 -10.67
CA ASP A 47 7.26 7.13 -9.54
C ASP A 47 6.47 8.37 -9.97
N GLU A 48 6.89 9.03 -11.05
CA GLU A 48 6.20 10.21 -11.59
C GLU A 48 4.80 9.89 -12.12
N SER A 49 4.61 8.70 -12.68
CA SER A 49 3.32 8.28 -13.24
C SER A 49 2.38 7.81 -12.14
N VAL A 50 2.89 7.13 -11.11
CA VAL A 50 2.10 6.76 -9.92
C VAL A 50 1.50 8.02 -9.28
N ASP A 51 2.25 9.10 -9.17
CA ASP A 51 1.78 10.37 -8.60
C ASP A 51 0.73 11.13 -9.44
N LYS A 52 0.39 10.64 -10.65
CA LYS A 52 -0.70 11.21 -11.47
C LYS A 52 -2.07 10.59 -11.16
N HIS A 53 -2.10 9.55 -10.34
CA HIS A 53 -3.28 8.72 -10.06
C HIS A 53 -3.62 8.77 -8.57
N ASP A 54 -4.53 9.67 -8.20
CA ASP A 54 -4.95 9.90 -6.81
C ASP A 54 -5.60 8.66 -6.17
N ASP A 55 -6.17 7.75 -6.96
CA ASP A 55 -6.75 6.49 -6.50
C ASP A 55 -5.70 5.47 -6.01
N PHE A 56 -4.43 5.63 -6.34
CA PHE A 56 -3.38 4.82 -5.70
C PHE A 56 -3.20 5.13 -4.21
N VAL A 57 -3.64 6.30 -3.73
CA VAL A 57 -3.55 6.64 -2.30
C VAL A 57 -4.34 5.63 -1.46
N ILE A 58 -5.57 5.29 -1.85
CA ILE A 58 -6.36 4.30 -1.12
C ILE A 58 -5.77 2.88 -1.25
N VAL A 59 -5.14 2.57 -2.39
CA VAL A 59 -4.41 1.30 -2.57
C VAL A 59 -3.25 1.21 -1.58
N VAL A 60 -2.50 2.31 -1.39
CA VAL A 60 -1.40 2.34 -0.42
C VAL A 60 -1.90 2.10 1.00
N TYR A 61 -2.98 2.77 1.41
CA TYR A 61 -3.57 2.57 2.73
C TYR A 61 -3.98 1.12 2.99
N ILE A 62 -4.69 0.50 2.04
CA ILE A 62 -5.17 -0.89 2.17
C ILE A 62 -3.99 -1.87 2.24
N LEU A 63 -3.00 -1.73 1.36
CA LEU A 63 -1.84 -2.65 1.31
C LEU A 63 -0.94 -2.51 2.54
N VAL A 64 -0.71 -1.28 3.02
CA VAL A 64 0.06 -1.07 4.26
C VAL A 64 -0.67 -1.67 5.46
N GLN A 65 -2.00 -1.49 5.56
CA GLN A 65 -2.80 -2.10 6.61
C GLN A 65 -2.75 -3.62 6.53
N ASP A 66 -2.89 -4.21 5.34
CA ASP A 66 -2.79 -5.66 5.14
C ASP A 66 -1.44 -6.21 5.63
N MET A 67 -0.34 -5.54 5.28
CA MET A 67 1.00 -5.89 5.78
C MET A 67 1.11 -5.73 7.31
N TYR A 68 0.43 -4.74 7.90
CA TYR A 68 0.44 -4.50 9.34
C TYR A 68 -0.34 -5.59 10.10
N ASP A 69 -1.54 -5.94 9.62
CA ASP A 69 -2.45 -6.90 10.25
C ASP A 69 -1.97 -8.36 10.02
N ASN A 70 -1.42 -8.66 8.84
CA ASN A 70 -1.02 -10.01 8.43
C ASN A 70 0.51 -10.18 8.40
N ARG A 71 1.13 -10.36 9.57
CA ARG A 71 2.59 -10.53 9.73
C ARG A 71 3.07 -11.97 9.90
N ALA A 72 2.15 -12.93 9.98
CA ALA A 72 2.48 -14.33 10.13
C ALA A 72 2.76 -14.97 8.77
N MET A 73 3.79 -15.81 8.70
CA MET A 73 4.06 -16.63 7.51
C MET A 73 2.91 -17.61 7.21
N TYR A 74 2.24 -18.09 8.27
CA TYR A 74 1.11 -19.00 8.19
C TYR A 74 -0.13 -18.27 8.69
N ILE A 75 -1.14 -18.26 7.83
CA ILE A 75 -2.44 -17.63 8.01
C ILE A 75 -3.51 -18.73 7.92
N ASP A 76 -4.56 -18.63 8.72
CA ASP A 76 -5.71 -19.52 8.59
C ASP A 76 -6.43 -19.22 7.26
N SER A 77 -6.70 -20.25 6.48
CA SER A 77 -6.87 -20.10 5.04
C SER A 77 -8.19 -19.44 4.64
N HIS A 78 -8.12 -18.30 3.94
CA HIS A 78 -8.95 -17.81 2.83
C HIS A 78 -8.65 -16.30 2.60
N ILE A 79 -7.40 -15.94 2.28
CA ILE A 79 -7.08 -14.56 1.91
C ILE A 79 -7.42 -14.36 0.43
N VAL A 80 -8.43 -13.51 0.20
CA VAL A 80 -8.77 -13.00 -1.13
C VAL A 80 -8.27 -11.56 -1.20
N PRO A 81 -7.54 -11.19 -2.27
CA PRO A 81 -7.14 -9.79 -2.48
C PRO A 81 -8.35 -8.86 -2.46
N ASN A 82 -8.14 -7.63 -1.99
CA ASN A 82 -9.20 -6.64 -1.97
C ASN A 82 -9.58 -6.24 -3.41
N ALA A 83 -10.84 -6.47 -3.81
CA ALA A 83 -11.31 -6.21 -5.18
C ALA A 83 -11.12 -4.76 -5.63
N THR A 84 -11.18 -3.79 -4.71
CA THR A 84 -10.88 -2.38 -5.01
C THR A 84 -9.41 -2.19 -5.37
N VAL A 85 -8.51 -2.84 -4.64
CA VAL A 85 -7.07 -2.81 -4.94
C VAL A 85 -6.79 -3.43 -6.30
N GLU A 86 -7.34 -4.62 -6.57
CA GLU A 86 -7.17 -5.29 -7.85
C GLU A 86 -7.69 -4.44 -9.03
N THR A 87 -8.88 -3.85 -8.87
CA THR A 87 -9.49 -3.01 -9.91
C THR A 87 -8.64 -1.78 -10.19
N ILE A 88 -8.21 -1.05 -9.16
CA ILE A 88 -7.40 0.18 -9.33
C ILE A 88 -6.05 -0.15 -9.97
N LEU A 89 -5.38 -1.20 -9.51
CA LEU A 89 -4.12 -1.63 -10.12
C LEU A 89 -4.31 -2.05 -11.58
N GLY A 90 -5.38 -2.77 -11.90
CA GLY A 90 -5.71 -3.19 -13.26
C GLY A 90 -6.03 -2.02 -14.19
N MET A 91 -6.72 -0.97 -13.71
CA MET A 91 -7.06 0.21 -14.52
C MET A 91 -5.84 0.96 -15.06
N HIS A 92 -4.71 0.91 -14.35
CA HIS A 92 -3.51 1.70 -14.66
C HIS A 92 -2.31 0.82 -15.06
N SER A 93 -2.51 -0.48 -15.25
CA SER A 93 -1.47 -1.40 -15.70
C SER A 93 -1.16 -1.19 -17.18
N VAL A 94 0.11 -0.97 -17.50
CA VAL A 94 0.61 -0.71 -18.86
C VAL A 94 1.61 -1.77 -19.35
N ASN A 95 1.85 -2.80 -18.54
CA ASN A 95 2.77 -3.91 -18.78
C ASN A 95 2.06 -5.23 -19.14
N LEU A 96 0.81 -5.16 -19.59
CA LEU A 96 0.04 -6.32 -20.07
C LEU A 96 0.55 -6.71 -21.46
N LEU A 97 1.19 -7.88 -21.56
CA LEU A 97 1.62 -8.50 -22.83
C LEU A 97 0.45 -9.13 -23.59
#